data_AF-A0A7J8G9A0-F1
#
_entry.id   AF-A0A7J8G9A0-F1
#
_cell.length_a   1.000
_cell.length_b   1.000
_cell.length_c   1.000
_cell.angle_alpha   90.00
_cell.angle_beta   90.00
_cell.angle_gamma   90.00
#
_symmetry.space_group_name_H-M   'P 1'
#
loop_
_entity.id
_entity.type
_entity.pdbx_description
1 polymer ?
#
loop_
_entity_poly.entity_id
_entity_poly.type
_entity_poly.pdbx_seq_one_letter_code
_entity_poly.pdbx_strand_id
1 'polypeptide(L)'
;MDLEEFLSENGIPPSPQHDHSPHPPGLQPASSAAPSVMDLSNRASAPIHPGIPSPNCMQSPIRPGQLLPANRNTPSPIDPDTIQVPVGYEPDPADLALSSIPGQEMFDPRKRKFSEEELKPQPMIKKARKVFIPDDLKDDKYWARRRKNNMAAKRSRDARRLKENQIAIRASFLEKENSALRQEVADLRKELGKCKNILAKYEARHGPL
;
A
#
# COMPACT_ATOMS: atom_id res chain seq x y z
N MET A 1 31.82 -31.32 9.15
CA MET A 1 30.58 -31.01 9.85
C MET A 1 29.50 -31.89 9.30
N ASP A 2 29.24 -32.99 10.00
CA ASP A 2 28.12 -33.86 9.72
C ASP A 2 26.82 -33.24 10.27
N LEU A 3 25.67 -33.78 9.85
CA LEU A 3 24.35 -33.25 10.22
C LEU A 3 24.05 -33.44 11.71
N GLU A 4 24.59 -34.49 12.32
CA GLU A 4 24.40 -34.88 13.71
C GLU A 4 25.22 -33.96 14.65
N GLU A 5 26.43 -33.57 14.23
CA GLU A 5 27.27 -32.56 14.87
C GLU A 5 26.58 -31.18 14.90
N PHE A 6 25.94 -30.77 13.80
CA PHE A 6 25.18 -29.51 13.76
C PHE A 6 23.93 -29.52 14.65
N LEU A 7 23.20 -30.64 14.70
CA LEU A 7 21.98 -30.76 15.51
C LEU A 7 22.28 -30.77 17.01
N SER A 8 23.37 -31.42 17.41
CA SER A 8 23.81 -31.47 18.80
C SER A 8 24.34 -30.13 19.31
N GLU A 9 25.06 -29.37 18.48
CA GLU A 9 25.51 -28.00 18.82
C GLU A 9 24.33 -27.03 19.05
N ASN A 10 23.22 -27.23 18.35
CA ASN A 10 22.03 -26.38 18.44
C ASN A 10 20.94 -26.93 19.38
N GLY A 11 21.23 -27.98 20.16
CA GLY A 11 20.30 -28.55 21.15
C GLY A 11 19.03 -29.16 20.54
N ILE A 12 19.08 -29.59 19.28
CA ILE A 12 17.95 -30.20 18.58
C ILE A 12 18.03 -31.72 18.78
N PRO A 13 17.07 -32.35 19.48
CA PRO A 13 17.12 -33.79 19.75
C PRO A 13 16.97 -34.60 18.46
N PRO A 14 17.72 -35.71 18.29
CA PRO A 14 17.55 -36.60 17.15
C PRO A 14 16.17 -37.25 17.17
N SER A 15 15.51 -37.32 16.00
CA SER A 15 14.19 -37.96 15.89
C SER A 15 14.29 -39.45 16.23
N PRO A 16 13.35 -40.01 17.03
CA PRO A 16 13.34 -41.44 17.31
C PRO A 16 13.13 -42.22 16.01
N GLN A 17 14.01 -43.19 15.77
CA GLN A 17 13.96 -44.09 14.63
C GLN A 17 12.66 -44.92 14.68
N HIS A 18 12.00 -45.04 13.53
CA HIS A 18 10.84 -45.89 13.31
C HIS A 18 11.23 -47.36 13.50
N ASP A 19 10.73 -47.99 14.57
CA ASP A 19 10.69 -49.44 14.68
C ASP A 19 9.37 -49.98 14.09
N HIS A 20 9.49 -51.09 13.37
CA HIS A 20 8.41 -51.78 12.66
C HIS A 20 7.49 -52.56 13.63
N SER A 21 6.16 -52.51 13.38
CA SER A 21 5.12 -53.59 13.50
C SER A 21 3.78 -53.08 14.07
N PRO A 22 2.66 -53.84 13.98
CA PRO A 22 1.78 -53.99 12.82
C PRO A 22 0.35 -53.42 13.05
N HIS A 23 -0.40 -53.24 11.96
CA HIS A 23 -1.81 -52.80 11.93
C HIS A 23 -2.78 -53.72 12.71
N PRO A 24 -3.86 -53.14 13.29
CA PRO A 24 -5.21 -53.69 13.13
C PRO A 24 -6.25 -52.61 12.70
N PRO A 25 -7.51 -52.99 12.38
CA PRO A 25 -8.24 -52.41 11.26
C PRO A 25 -9.29 -51.34 11.61
N GLY A 26 -9.49 -50.43 10.64
CA GLY A 26 -10.77 -49.90 10.16
C GLY A 26 -11.81 -49.41 11.17
N LEU A 27 -11.94 -48.08 11.28
CA LEU A 27 -13.24 -47.41 11.39
C LEU A 27 -13.24 -46.12 10.55
N GLN A 28 -14.37 -45.91 9.89
CA GLN A 28 -14.69 -44.89 8.90
C GLN A 28 -14.54 -43.46 9.45
N PRO A 29 -14.11 -42.45 8.67
CA PRO A 29 -14.32 -41.07 9.05
C PRO A 29 -15.78 -40.68 8.78
N ALA A 30 -16.48 -40.36 9.86
CA ALA A 30 -17.77 -39.67 9.84
C ALA A 30 -17.65 -38.36 9.07
N SER A 31 -18.61 -38.12 8.18
CA SER A 31 -18.79 -36.88 7.44
C SER A 31 -19.09 -35.71 8.39
N SER A 32 -18.11 -34.83 8.61
CA SER A 32 -18.38 -33.48 9.12
C SER A 32 -18.61 -32.55 7.94
N ALA A 33 -19.88 -32.19 7.75
CA ALA A 33 -20.34 -31.21 6.78
C ALA A 33 -19.58 -29.89 6.93
N ALA A 34 -19.05 -29.38 5.81
CA ALA A 34 -18.50 -28.04 5.72
C ALA A 34 -19.62 -27.00 5.90
N PRO A 35 -19.37 -25.86 6.57
CA PRO A 35 -20.33 -24.77 6.58
C PRO A 35 -20.46 -24.19 5.15
N SER A 36 -21.71 -24.18 4.68
CA SER A 36 -22.14 -23.60 3.42
C SER A 36 -21.70 -22.14 3.32
N VAL A 37 -20.85 -21.83 2.36
CA VAL A 37 -20.59 -20.44 1.95
C VAL A 37 -21.87 -19.89 1.32
N MET A 38 -22.32 -18.75 1.84
CA MET A 38 -23.44 -18.01 1.27
C MET A 38 -22.99 -17.48 -0.10
N ASP A 39 -23.64 -17.94 -1.18
CA ASP A 39 -23.53 -17.34 -2.51
C ASP A 39 -24.32 -16.03 -2.51
N LEU A 40 -23.64 -14.90 -2.72
CA LEU A 40 -24.26 -13.57 -2.89
C LEU A 40 -24.37 -13.19 -4.37
N SER A 41 -24.61 -14.17 -5.24
CA SER A 41 -24.90 -13.95 -6.65
C SER A 41 -26.40 -14.03 -6.90
N ASN A 42 -27.10 -12.93 -6.65
CA ASN A 42 -28.01 -12.28 -7.62
C ASN A 42 -29.16 -11.50 -6.97
N ARG A 43 -29.32 -10.29 -7.52
CA ARG A 43 -30.56 -9.53 -7.75
C ARG A 43 -30.88 -8.42 -6.76
N ALA A 44 -30.56 -7.19 -7.18
CA ALA A 44 -31.59 -6.21 -7.52
C ALA A 44 -30.99 -5.08 -8.36
N SER A 45 -31.37 -5.03 -9.63
CA SER A 45 -31.22 -3.87 -10.50
C SER A 45 -32.01 -2.71 -9.90
N ALA A 46 -31.32 -1.64 -9.51
CA ALA A 46 -31.93 -0.34 -9.24
C ALA A 46 -31.84 0.53 -10.51
N PRO A 47 -32.79 1.45 -10.72
CA PRO A 47 -33.07 2.05 -12.02
C PRO A 47 -32.00 3.05 -12.43
N ILE A 48 -31.74 3.09 -13.73
CA ILE A 48 -30.99 4.14 -14.42
C ILE A 48 -31.71 5.47 -14.16
N HIS A 49 -31.13 6.33 -13.31
CA HIS A 49 -31.50 7.74 -13.28
C HIS A 49 -30.95 8.41 -14.55
N PRO A 50 -31.76 9.15 -15.31
CA PRO A 50 -31.26 9.98 -16.40
C PRO A 50 -30.37 11.08 -15.82
N GLY A 51 -29.27 11.36 -16.53
CA GLY A 51 -28.20 12.23 -16.11
C GLY A 51 -28.67 13.59 -15.58
N ILE A 52 -28.22 13.92 -14.38
CA ILE A 52 -28.10 15.29 -13.94
C ILE A 52 -26.93 15.89 -14.74
N PRO A 53 -27.14 16.93 -15.56
CA PRO A 53 -26.03 17.57 -16.24
C PRO A 53 -25.11 18.19 -15.19
N SER A 54 -23.81 17.93 -15.34
CA SER A 54 -22.76 18.72 -14.70
C SER A 54 -23.09 20.20 -14.84
N PRO A 55 -22.99 21.04 -13.79
CA PRO A 55 -22.83 22.45 -14.04
C PRO A 55 -21.46 22.60 -14.69
N ASN A 56 -21.45 22.67 -16.03
CA ASN A 56 -20.42 23.38 -16.76
C ASN A 56 -20.38 24.78 -16.14
N CYS A 57 -19.51 24.98 -15.16
CA CYS A 57 -19.07 26.31 -14.78
C CYS A 57 -18.35 26.84 -16.02
N MET A 58 -19.10 27.58 -16.82
CA MET A 58 -18.62 28.26 -18.01
C MET A 58 -17.34 28.98 -17.61
N GLN A 59 -16.23 28.58 -18.21
CA GLN A 59 -15.06 29.43 -18.32
C GLN A 59 -15.51 30.65 -19.12
N SER A 60 -15.91 31.69 -18.40
CA SER A 60 -16.20 33.00 -18.97
C SER A 60 -14.99 33.41 -19.81
N PRO A 61 -15.17 33.77 -21.09
CA PRO A 61 -14.10 34.34 -21.87
C PRO A 61 -13.62 35.61 -21.18
N ILE A 62 -12.33 35.70 -20.91
CA ILE A 62 -11.69 36.91 -20.38
C ILE A 62 -11.99 38.04 -21.39
N ARG A 63 -12.86 38.98 -21.02
CA ARG A 63 -13.01 40.23 -21.77
C ARG A 63 -11.73 41.03 -21.60
N PRO A 64 -11.02 41.43 -22.68
CA PRO A 64 -9.90 42.34 -22.56
C PRO A 64 -10.46 43.73 -22.25
N GLY A 65 -10.26 44.23 -21.02
CA GLY A 65 -10.57 45.63 -20.70
C GLY A 65 -11.11 45.97 -19.30
N GLN A 66 -11.22 45.02 -18.36
CA GLN A 66 -11.54 45.38 -16.97
C GLN A 66 -10.27 45.47 -16.12
N LEU A 67 -9.72 46.68 -16.01
CA LEU A 67 -8.84 47.07 -14.91
C LEU A 67 -9.68 47.01 -13.62
N LEU A 68 -9.63 45.88 -12.92
CA LEU A 68 -10.17 45.78 -11.58
C LEU A 68 -9.25 46.54 -10.61
N PRO A 69 -9.79 47.28 -9.64
CA PRO A 69 -8.99 48.01 -8.66
C PRO A 69 -8.03 47.05 -7.92
N ALA A 70 -6.77 47.45 -7.81
CA ALA A 70 -5.64 46.67 -7.31
C ALA A 70 -5.70 46.30 -5.80
N ASN A 71 -6.87 46.38 -5.16
CA ASN A 71 -7.06 46.23 -3.72
C ASN A 71 -7.99 45.06 -3.36
N ARG A 72 -8.00 43.97 -4.15
CA ARG A 72 -8.57 42.70 -3.71
C ARG A 72 -7.47 41.88 -3.03
N ASN A 73 -7.50 41.84 -1.69
CA ASN A 73 -6.78 40.88 -0.86
C ASN A 73 -7.35 39.46 -1.03
N THR A 74 -7.54 39.00 -2.26
CA THR A 74 -7.87 37.60 -2.54
C THR A 74 -6.54 36.86 -2.67
N PRO A 75 -6.15 35.99 -1.71
CA PRO A 75 -4.98 35.16 -1.90
C PRO A 75 -5.14 34.35 -3.19
N SER A 76 -4.06 34.23 -3.96
CA SER A 76 -4.03 33.40 -5.16
C SER A 76 -4.50 31.97 -4.85
N PRO A 77 -5.09 31.24 -5.82
CA PRO A 77 -5.41 29.83 -5.63
C PRO A 77 -4.20 29.07 -5.11
N ILE A 78 -4.33 28.46 -3.94
CA ILE A 78 -3.26 27.67 -3.31
C ILE A 78 -3.14 26.37 -4.10
N ASP A 79 -1.94 26.04 -4.55
CA ASP A 79 -1.65 24.75 -5.16
C ASP A 79 -1.65 23.67 -4.06
N PRO A 80 -2.58 22.70 -4.10
CA PRO A 80 -2.68 21.67 -3.06
C PRO A 80 -1.41 20.83 -2.90
N ASP A 81 -0.60 20.67 -3.96
CA ASP A 81 0.66 19.92 -3.91
C ASP A 81 1.78 20.65 -3.13
N THR A 82 1.62 21.97 -2.89
CA THR A 82 2.59 22.77 -2.13
C THR A 82 2.36 22.78 -0.63
N ILE A 83 1.19 22.30 -0.19
CA ILE A 83 0.82 22.25 1.22
C ILE A 83 1.67 21.17 1.90
N GLN A 84 2.61 21.62 2.73
CA GLN A 84 3.45 20.75 3.54
C GLN A 84 3.16 21.02 5.00
N VAL A 85 2.62 20.01 5.69
CA VAL A 85 2.45 20.06 7.13
C VAL A 85 3.74 19.60 7.79
N PRO A 86 4.21 20.25 8.87
CA PRO A 86 5.31 19.74 9.66
C PRO A 86 4.95 18.38 10.28
N VAL A 87 5.48 17.29 9.70
CA VAL A 87 5.30 15.93 10.23
C VAL A 87 6.60 15.48 10.89
N GLY A 88 6.56 15.21 12.20
CA GLY A 88 7.65 14.55 12.95
C GLY A 88 7.76 13.06 12.61
N TYR A 89 7.89 12.74 11.33
CA TYR A 89 8.08 11.37 10.85
C TYR A 89 9.56 11.11 10.60
N GLU A 90 10.14 10.30 11.48
CA GLU A 90 11.45 9.68 11.32
C GLU A 90 11.24 8.16 11.20
N PRO A 91 11.55 7.54 10.04
CA PRO A 91 11.50 6.09 9.89
C PRO A 91 12.62 5.43 10.69
N ASP A 92 12.42 4.17 11.09
CA ASP A 92 13.48 3.37 11.70
C ASP A 92 14.67 3.26 10.72
N PRO A 93 15.92 3.53 11.15
CA PRO A 93 17.11 3.32 10.33
C PRO A 93 17.19 1.93 9.67
N ALA A 94 16.70 0.88 10.33
CA ALA A 94 16.69 -0.47 9.76
C ALA A 94 15.74 -0.58 8.56
N ASP A 95 14.52 -0.04 8.69
CA ASP A 95 13.53 -0.01 7.60
C ASP A 95 14.04 0.84 6.43
N LEU A 96 14.65 1.98 6.75
CA LEU A 96 15.22 2.89 5.76
C LEU A 96 16.34 2.21 4.95
N ALA A 97 17.22 1.47 5.62
CA ALA A 97 18.27 0.69 4.96
C ALA A 97 17.68 -0.42 4.07
N LEU A 98 16.65 -1.12 4.53
CA LEU A 98 15.96 -2.18 3.76
C LEU A 98 15.12 -1.65 2.59
N SER A 99 14.80 -0.36 2.58
CA SER A 99 14.03 0.32 1.52
C SER A 99 14.92 1.05 0.50
N SER A 100 16.23 1.10 0.76
CA SER A 100 17.20 1.80 -0.06
C SER A 100 18.07 0.82 -0.85
N ILE A 101 18.47 1.23 -2.06
CA ILE A 101 19.37 0.43 -2.91
C ILE A 101 20.80 0.87 -2.61
N PRO A 102 21.73 -0.04 -2.26
CA PRO A 102 23.13 0.31 -2.06
C PRO A 102 23.72 1.04 -3.28
N GLY A 103 24.35 2.19 -3.04
CA GLY A 103 24.93 3.02 -4.09
C GLY A 103 23.94 3.95 -4.82
N GLN A 104 22.68 4.00 -4.40
CA GLN A 104 21.72 5.02 -4.81
C GLN A 104 21.40 5.98 -3.65
N GLU A 105 20.68 7.06 -3.97
CA GLU A 105 20.15 7.97 -2.97
C GLU A 105 19.26 7.21 -1.97
N MET A 106 19.37 7.57 -0.69
CA MET A 106 18.56 7.00 0.38
C MET A 106 17.08 7.23 0.08
N PHE A 107 16.26 6.21 0.32
CA PHE A 107 14.83 6.30 0.06
C PHE A 107 14.17 7.37 0.92
N ASP A 108 13.54 8.37 0.29
CA ASP A 108 12.79 9.43 0.98
C ASP A 108 11.26 9.20 0.82
N PRO A 109 10.55 8.85 1.91
CA PRO A 109 9.11 8.63 1.89
C PRO A 109 8.30 9.86 1.49
N ARG A 110 8.83 11.07 1.75
CA ARG A 110 8.16 12.34 1.46
C ARG A 110 8.21 12.69 -0.03
N LYS A 111 9.30 12.32 -0.70
CA LYS A 111 9.55 12.68 -2.11
C LYS A 111 9.07 11.65 -3.12
N ARG A 112 9.14 10.35 -2.79
CA ARG A 112 8.65 9.32 -3.73
C ARG A 112 7.18 9.64 -4.02
N LYS A 113 6.64 9.31 -5.20
CA LYS A 113 5.19 9.16 -5.48
C LYS A 113 4.99 7.82 -6.18
N PHE A 114 4.18 6.91 -5.64
CA PHE A 114 3.84 5.65 -6.34
C PHE A 114 2.68 5.92 -7.29
N SER A 115 2.77 5.41 -8.51
CA SER A 115 1.63 5.46 -9.42
C SER A 115 0.60 4.39 -9.07
N GLU A 116 -0.66 4.60 -9.46
CA GLU A 116 -1.73 3.61 -9.36
C GLU A 116 -1.33 2.27 -10.01
N GLU A 117 -0.59 2.32 -11.12
CA GLU A 117 -0.08 1.14 -11.81
C GLU A 117 0.99 0.41 -11.01
N GLU A 118 1.88 1.12 -10.32
CA GLU A 118 2.87 0.51 -9.43
C GLU A 118 2.20 -0.17 -8.23
N LEU A 119 1.08 0.34 -7.74
CA LEU A 119 0.39 -0.24 -6.58
C LEU A 119 -0.48 -1.44 -6.93
N LYS A 120 -0.82 -1.62 -8.20
CA LYS A 120 -1.61 -2.78 -8.64
C LYS A 120 -0.82 -4.08 -8.46
N PRO A 121 -1.51 -5.17 -8.05
CA PRO A 121 -0.87 -6.48 -7.97
C PRO A 121 -0.38 -6.89 -9.35
N GLN A 122 0.78 -7.53 -9.41
CA GLN A 122 1.28 -8.05 -10.68
C GLN A 122 0.30 -9.08 -11.25
N PRO A 123 0.09 -9.09 -12.58
CA PRO A 123 -0.82 -10.04 -13.20
C PRO A 123 -0.38 -11.47 -12.89
N MET A 124 -1.33 -12.31 -12.50
CA MET A 124 -1.05 -13.70 -12.19
C MET A 124 -0.79 -14.48 -13.49
N ILE A 125 0.49 -14.74 -13.75
CA ILE A 125 0.90 -15.59 -14.87
C ILE A 125 0.87 -17.04 -14.41
N LYS A 126 0.08 -17.87 -15.12
CA LYS A 126 0.04 -19.31 -14.85
C LYS A 126 1.40 -19.92 -15.17
N LYS A 127 1.99 -20.60 -14.19
CA LYS A 127 3.23 -21.34 -14.39
C LYS A 127 3.00 -22.48 -15.38
N ALA A 128 3.91 -22.63 -16.34
CA ALA A 128 3.91 -23.79 -17.23
C ALA A 128 4.01 -25.10 -16.43
N ARG A 129 3.47 -26.19 -16.98
CA ARG A 129 3.58 -27.51 -16.34
C ARG A 129 5.05 -27.87 -16.16
N LYS A 130 5.38 -28.39 -14.97
CA LYS A 130 6.75 -28.83 -14.66
C LYS A 130 7.01 -30.14 -15.40
N VAL A 131 7.94 -30.12 -16.35
CA VAL A 131 8.48 -31.34 -16.95
C VAL A 131 9.67 -31.78 -16.11
N PHE A 132 9.61 -32.99 -15.56
CA PHE A 132 10.72 -33.59 -14.83
C PHE A 132 11.70 -34.20 -15.83
N ILE A 133 12.98 -33.86 -15.68
CA ILE A 133 14.06 -34.48 -16.44
C ILE A 133 14.70 -35.53 -15.50
N PRO A 134 14.72 -36.81 -15.90
CA PRO A 134 15.42 -37.88 -15.17
C PRO A 134 16.87 -37.50 -14.87
N ASP A 135 17.42 -38.02 -13.78
CA ASP A 135 18.76 -37.61 -13.31
C ASP A 135 19.86 -37.92 -14.33
N ASP A 136 19.76 -39.06 -15.02
CA ASP A 136 20.70 -39.47 -16.08
C ASP A 136 20.65 -38.54 -17.31
N LEU A 137 19.60 -37.74 -17.46
CA LEU A 137 19.39 -36.80 -18.56
C LEU A 137 19.64 -35.33 -18.17
N LYS A 138 20.14 -35.06 -16.97
CA LYS A 138 20.51 -33.71 -16.52
C LYS A 138 21.88 -33.31 -17.08
N ASP A 139 21.86 -32.76 -18.28
CA ASP A 139 23.03 -32.21 -18.96
C ASP A 139 23.47 -30.82 -18.41
N ASP A 140 24.63 -30.35 -18.87
CA ASP A 140 25.13 -29.01 -18.53
C ASP A 140 24.15 -27.90 -18.92
N LYS A 141 23.41 -28.09 -20.01
CA LYS A 141 22.39 -27.14 -20.48
C LYS A 141 21.25 -27.03 -19.47
N TYR A 142 20.81 -28.13 -18.86
CA TYR A 142 19.85 -28.16 -17.77
C TYR A 142 20.39 -27.40 -16.55
N TRP A 143 21.61 -27.69 -16.12
CA TRP A 143 22.21 -27.02 -14.96
C TRP A 143 22.41 -25.52 -15.16
N ALA A 144 22.81 -25.09 -16.37
CA ALA A 144 22.89 -23.69 -16.73
C ALA A 144 21.52 -23.00 -16.66
N ARG A 145 20.46 -23.62 -17.21
CA ARG A 145 19.08 -23.11 -17.10
C ARG A 145 18.63 -23.03 -15.64
N ARG A 146 18.93 -24.06 -14.82
CA ARG A 146 18.55 -24.12 -13.41
C ARG A 146 19.21 -23.00 -12.60
N ARG A 147 20.52 -22.79 -12.78
CA ARG A 147 21.25 -21.67 -12.17
C ARG A 147 20.68 -20.31 -12.57
N LYS A 148 20.40 -20.10 -13.87
CA LYS A 148 19.78 -18.86 -14.37
C LYS A 148 18.41 -18.62 -13.74
N ASN A 149 17.56 -19.64 -13.63
CA ASN A 149 16.25 -19.52 -13.01
C ASN A 149 16.33 -19.21 -11.51
N ASN A 150 17.23 -19.85 -10.77
CA ASN A 150 17.45 -19.54 -9.36
C ASN A 150 17.88 -18.08 -9.16
N MET A 151 18.76 -17.58 -10.03
CA MET A 151 19.20 -16.19 -9.96
C MET A 151 18.10 -15.20 -10.32
N ALA A 152 17.30 -15.49 -11.35
CA ALA A 152 16.13 -14.70 -11.69
C ALA A 152 15.10 -14.69 -10.55
N ALA A 153 14.85 -15.84 -9.92
CA ALA A 153 13.93 -15.97 -8.80
C ALA A 153 14.41 -15.17 -7.58
N LYS A 154 15.70 -15.22 -7.25
CA LYS A 154 16.29 -14.39 -6.17
C LYS A 154 16.09 -12.90 -6.47
N ARG A 155 16.52 -12.43 -7.65
CA ARG A 155 16.37 -11.04 -8.07
C ARG A 155 14.90 -10.58 -8.03
N SER A 156 13.98 -11.42 -8.49
CA SER A 156 12.53 -11.11 -8.46
C SER A 156 12.00 -10.96 -7.03
N ARG A 157 12.41 -11.83 -6.10
CA ARG A 157 12.03 -11.73 -4.69
C ARG A 157 12.61 -10.48 -4.03
N ASP A 158 13.89 -10.21 -4.26
CA ASP A 158 14.57 -9.03 -3.68
C ASP A 158 13.92 -7.74 -4.19
N ALA A 159 13.63 -7.64 -5.49
CA ALA A 159 12.94 -6.49 -6.08
C ALA A 159 11.52 -6.30 -5.53
N ARG A 160 10.78 -7.41 -5.33
CA ARG A 160 9.45 -7.35 -4.71
C ARG A 160 9.52 -6.85 -3.28
N ARG A 161 10.41 -7.43 -2.46
CA ARG A 161 10.58 -7.06 -1.05
C ARG A 161 10.98 -5.60 -0.91
N LEU A 162 11.92 -5.12 -1.73
CA LEU A 162 12.33 -3.72 -1.74
C LEU A 162 11.13 -2.80 -2.01
N LYS A 163 10.32 -3.12 -3.02
CA LYS A 163 9.12 -2.34 -3.35
C LYS A 163 8.10 -2.35 -2.21
N GLU A 164 7.86 -3.51 -1.59
CA GLU A 164 6.97 -3.65 -0.43
C GLU A 164 7.44 -2.80 0.75
N ASN A 165 8.75 -2.83 1.07
CA ASN A 165 9.33 -2.01 2.14
C ASN A 165 9.16 -0.51 1.86
N GLN A 166 9.44 -0.06 0.63
CA GLN A 166 9.25 1.35 0.24
C GLN A 166 7.78 1.78 0.35
N ILE A 167 6.83 0.91 -0.02
CA ILE A 167 5.40 1.16 0.14
C ILE A 167 5.05 1.27 1.62
N ALA A 168 5.56 0.37 2.47
CA ALA A 168 5.27 0.36 3.89
C ALA A 168 5.72 1.66 4.59
N ILE A 169 6.98 2.08 4.38
CA ILE A 169 7.50 3.31 4.99
C ILE A 169 6.71 4.53 4.49
N ARG A 170 6.40 4.59 3.20
CA ARG A 170 5.61 5.68 2.64
C ARG A 170 4.18 5.70 3.18
N ALA A 171 3.53 4.55 3.32
CA ALA A 171 2.20 4.46 3.90
C ALA A 171 2.20 5.00 5.34
N SER A 172 3.18 4.61 6.15
CA SER A 172 3.33 5.13 7.52
C SER A 172 3.58 6.65 7.56
N PHE A 173 4.39 7.18 6.63
CA PHE A 173 4.55 8.62 6.48
C PHE A 173 3.20 9.32 6.16
N LEU A 174 2.47 8.82 5.16
CA LEU A 174 1.18 9.37 4.76
C LEU A 174 0.13 9.29 5.87
N GLU A 175 0.15 8.25 6.71
CA GLU A 175 -0.73 8.13 7.87
C GLU A 175 -0.46 9.23 8.91
N LYS A 176 0.81 9.52 9.20
CA LYS A 176 1.18 10.63 10.09
C LYS A 176 0.84 11.99 9.49
N GLU A 177 1.14 12.19 8.22
CA GLU A 177 0.81 13.44 7.50
C GLU A 177 -0.69 13.68 7.45
N ASN A 178 -1.48 12.64 7.13
CA ASN A 178 -2.93 12.74 7.11
C ASN A 178 -3.50 13.05 8.49
N SER A 179 -2.94 12.47 9.54
CA SER A 179 -3.31 12.78 10.92
C SER A 179 -3.01 14.22 11.29
N ALA A 180 -1.84 14.74 10.89
CA ALA A 180 -1.45 16.14 11.10
C ALA A 180 -2.37 17.10 10.33
N LEU A 181 -2.66 16.82 9.06
CA LEU A 181 -3.62 17.58 8.25
C LEU A 181 -5.02 17.60 8.87
N ARG A 182 -5.51 16.47 9.38
CA ARG A 182 -6.80 16.40 10.09
C ARG A 182 -6.82 17.29 11.33
N GLN A 183 -5.71 17.35 12.07
CA GLN A 183 -5.56 18.22 13.23
C GLN A 183 -5.57 19.70 12.81
N GLU A 184 -4.82 20.09 11.78
CA GLU A 184 -4.83 21.46 11.25
C GLU A 184 -6.24 21.89 10.80
N VAL A 185 -6.97 21.01 10.11
CA VAL A 185 -8.35 21.28 9.70
C VAL A 185 -9.27 21.47 10.92
N ALA A 186 -9.07 20.70 11.99
CA ALA A 186 -9.84 20.86 13.22
C ALA A 186 -9.56 22.20 13.90
N ASP A 187 -8.28 22.60 13.97
CA ASP A 187 -7.86 23.87 14.57
C ASP A 187 -8.35 25.08 13.76
N LEU A 188 -8.25 25.03 12.42
CA LEU A 188 -8.80 26.07 11.55
C LEU A 188 -10.32 26.20 11.69
N ARG A 189 -11.05 25.08 11.81
CA ARG A 189 -12.50 25.11 12.06
C ARG A 189 -12.83 25.74 13.41
N LYS A 190 -12.03 25.47 14.44
CA LYS A 190 -12.17 26.06 15.78
C LYS A 190 -11.93 27.57 15.75
N GLU A 191 -10.85 28.04 15.11
CA GLU A 191 -10.58 29.47 14.97
C GLU A 191 -11.65 30.19 14.15
N LEU A 192 -12.10 29.59 13.04
CA LEU A 192 -13.21 30.15 12.27
C LEU A 192 -14.49 30.26 13.11
N GLY A 193 -14.78 29.25 13.94
CA GLY A 193 -15.91 29.28 14.87
C GLY A 193 -15.81 30.43 15.88
N LYS A 194 -14.61 30.68 16.43
CA LYS A 194 -14.36 31.83 17.32
C LYS A 194 -14.57 33.16 16.59
N CYS A 195 -14.01 33.33 15.39
CA CYS A 195 -14.18 34.53 14.59
C CYS A 195 -15.65 34.80 14.27
N LYS A 196 -16.41 33.78 13.86
CA LYS A 196 -17.86 33.88 13.64
C LYS A 196 -18.61 34.29 14.90
N ASN A 197 -18.24 33.75 16.06
CA ASN A 197 -18.86 34.15 17.33
C ASN A 197 -18.57 35.61 17.68
N ILE A 198 -17.35 36.08 17.44
CA ILE A 198 -16.97 37.48 17.65
C ILE A 198 -17.75 38.40 16.71
N LEU A 199 -17.84 38.05 15.42
CA LEU A 199 -18.62 38.80 14.42
C LEU A 199 -20.09 38.88 14.82
N ALA A 200 -20.72 37.75 15.18
CA ALA A 200 -22.11 37.73 15.62
C ALA A 200 -22.35 38.64 16.85
N LYS A 201 -21.42 38.65 17.82
CA LYS A 201 -21.48 39.55 18.99
C LYS A 201 -21.28 41.02 18.64
N TYR A 202 -20.48 41.30 17.60
CA TYR A 202 -20.30 42.66 17.10
C TYR A 202 -21.55 43.15 16.38
N GLU A 203 -22.07 42.37 15.44
CA GLU A 203 -23.29 42.67 14.67
C GLU A 203 -24.50 42.87 15.59
N ALA A 204 -24.64 42.06 16.64
CA ALA A 204 -25.70 42.20 17.63
C ALA A 204 -25.65 43.52 18.41
N ARG A 205 -24.47 44.16 18.53
CA ARG A 205 -24.29 45.42 19.26
C ARG A 205 -24.30 46.66 18.36
N HIS A 206 -23.80 46.53 17.14
CA HIS A 206 -23.54 47.67 16.25
C HIS A 206 -24.40 47.67 14.99
N GLY A 207 -25.22 46.63 14.78
CA GLY A 207 -25.91 46.39 13.52
C GLY A 207 -25.01 45.65 12.52
N PRO A 208 -25.59 45.20 11.39
CA PRO A 208 -24.84 44.53 10.33
C PRO A 208 -23.75 45.45 9.77
N LEU A 209 -22.60 44.85 9.45
CA LEU A 209 -21.49 45.51 8.75
C LEU A 209 -21.85 45.92 7.32
#